data_AF-A0A9E5QHX8-F1
#
_entry.id   AF-A0A9E5QHX8-F1
#
_cell.length_a   1.000
_cell.length_b   1.000
_cell.length_c   1.000
_cell.angle_alpha   90.00
_cell.angle_beta   90.00
_cell.angle_gamma   90.00
#
_symmetry.space_group_name_H-M   'P 1'
#
loop_
_entity.id
_entity.type
_entity.pdbx_description
1 polymer ?
#
loop_
_entity_poly.entity_id
_entity_poly.type
_entity_poly.pdbx_seq_one_letter_code
_entity_poly.pdbx_strand_id
1 'polypeptide(L)'
;MEQRLIDFIAALRAAGVRVSIAESGDAFQSVHLMGVKDREVFQVSLRSTLVKEAADLPIFDELFPLYFGSGGPPLLNTLDDLAPEQRRMLAAALRAMLERLRQNREQADDSQEQSFGQPQPISDSQLANLLNLLQMLLAGQNPTSDQMDQMGEQVGLNHAHHRYQQPWMERRMQHQLGMDKLDEILDQLWDMLAEMGMSEEAINELRDMVEANRESLAEQVSQHVGKSIAQRAVEEKHPPLDDSLMERPFHALSEEERDALREQTRRLAAQLRSRAALRQKRGKVGTLDVKRTIRANMRYAGVPFELQFRTKQLKPKLLLICDVSTSMRPVAEFMLSMIYELQDQIAKTRSFAFIDDIEEISDDFTTYPPREALDIVLMRMQPGHYNTDLGHSLATFTRDHMDSIDHRTTVIFIGDARNNYNDPRLDCVDMIKRRAKRIMWLTPEDYHLWGTGDSDMHQYVPYCDIIHHVTNMTQLTAAVDRLLIS
;
A
#
# COMPACT_ATOMS: atom_id res chain seq x y z
N MET A 1 -17.37 2.56 9.10
CA MET A 1 -16.28 2.47 10.10
C MET A 1 -15.13 1.60 9.57
N GLU A 2 -15.40 0.39 9.08
CA GLU A 2 -14.39 -0.48 8.46
C GLU A 2 -13.57 0.21 7.36
N GLN A 3 -14.23 0.89 6.42
CA GLN A 3 -13.53 1.63 5.36
C GLN A 3 -12.56 2.69 5.92
N ARG A 4 -12.97 3.45 6.94
CA ARG A 4 -12.10 4.45 7.59
C ARG A 4 -10.87 3.81 8.26
N LEU A 5 -11.03 2.60 8.79
CA LEU A 5 -9.92 1.84 9.37
C LEU A 5 -8.94 1.34 8.30
N ILE A 6 -9.45 0.91 7.14
CA ILE A 6 -8.62 0.55 5.98
C ILE A 6 -7.81 1.78 5.52
N ASP A 7 -8.48 2.92 5.33
CA ASP A 7 -7.84 4.15 4.85
C ASP A 7 -6.78 4.64 5.86
N PHE A 8 -7.06 4.54 7.16
CA PHE A 8 -6.10 4.90 8.21
C PHE A 8 -4.86 4.01 8.22
N ILE A 9 -5.03 2.69 8.08
CA ILE A 9 -3.92 1.74 8.00
C ILE A 9 -3.07 2.01 6.75
N ALA A 10 -3.70 2.35 5.63
CA ALA A 10 -3.00 2.74 4.42
C ALA A 10 -2.17 4.02 4.62
N ALA A 11 -2.74 5.03 5.28
CA ALA A 11 -2.06 6.27 5.60
C ALA A 11 -0.85 6.09 6.53
N LEU A 12 -0.96 5.24 7.55
CA LEU A 12 0.15 4.87 8.42
C LEU A 12 1.31 4.27 7.61
N ARG A 13 1.00 3.32 6.70
CA ARG A 13 2.01 2.70 5.82
C ARG A 13 2.70 3.72 4.93
N ALA A 14 1.95 4.63 4.32
CA ALA A 14 2.52 5.67 3.46
C ALA A 14 3.36 6.69 4.24
N ALA A 15 3.02 6.95 5.50
CA ALA A 15 3.82 7.78 6.40
C ALA A 15 5.09 7.08 6.91
N GLY A 16 5.33 5.81 6.55
CA GLY A 16 6.53 5.05 6.89
C GLY A 16 6.35 4.06 8.04
N VAL A 17 5.16 3.98 8.65
CA VAL A 17 4.87 3.05 9.75
C VAL A 17 4.70 1.63 9.19
N ARG A 18 5.49 0.68 9.69
CA ARG A 18 5.42 -0.71 9.24
C ARG A 18 4.20 -1.41 9.85
N VAL A 19 3.11 -1.48 9.08
CA VAL A 19 1.89 -2.22 9.48
C VAL A 19 1.69 -3.47 8.61
N SER A 20 1.77 -4.66 9.19
CA SER A 20 1.50 -5.95 8.54
C SER A 20 0.00 -6.27 8.41
N ILE A 21 -0.34 -7.28 7.62
CA ILE A 21 -1.71 -7.77 7.48
C ILE A 21 -2.22 -8.41 8.79
N ALA A 22 -1.33 -9.07 9.54
CA ALA A 22 -1.69 -9.65 10.85
C ALA A 22 -2.08 -8.55 11.83
N GLU A 23 -1.29 -7.47 11.90
CA GLU A 23 -1.58 -6.31 12.75
C GLU A 23 -2.84 -5.57 12.30
N SER A 24 -3.08 -5.52 10.98
CA SER A 24 -4.35 -5.00 10.45
C SER A 24 -5.52 -5.86 10.96
N GLY A 25 -5.40 -7.20 10.86
CA GLY A 25 -6.42 -8.12 11.36
C GLY A 25 -6.64 -8.04 12.87
N ASP A 26 -5.56 -7.89 13.64
CA ASP A 26 -5.59 -7.69 15.09
C ASP A 26 -6.27 -6.36 15.44
N ALA A 27 -6.05 -5.31 14.65
CA ALA A 27 -6.76 -4.03 14.79
C ALA A 27 -8.26 -4.17 14.49
N PHE A 28 -8.66 -4.89 13.43
CA PHE A 28 -10.08 -5.17 13.18
C PHE A 28 -10.72 -5.98 14.32
N GLN A 29 -10.01 -6.98 14.84
CA GLN A 29 -10.45 -7.78 15.98
C GLN A 29 -10.58 -6.94 17.26
N SER A 30 -9.59 -6.10 17.56
CA SER A 30 -9.60 -5.27 18.77
C SER A 30 -10.75 -4.27 18.74
N VAL A 31 -11.01 -3.64 17.60
CA VAL A 31 -12.15 -2.74 17.42
C VAL A 31 -13.48 -3.46 17.54
N HIS A 32 -13.59 -4.70 17.05
CA HIS A 32 -14.80 -5.51 17.22
C HIS A 32 -15.07 -5.86 18.69
N LEU A 33 -14.03 -6.11 19.48
CA LEU A 33 -14.14 -6.50 20.89
C LEU A 33 -14.34 -5.30 21.83
N MET A 34 -13.62 -4.20 21.60
CA MET A 34 -13.63 -3.01 22.47
C MET A 34 -14.72 -2.00 22.09
N GLY A 35 -15.17 -2.02 20.82
CA GLY A 35 -16.11 -1.04 20.29
C GLY A 35 -15.49 0.33 20.00
N VAL A 36 -16.31 1.27 19.53
CA VAL A 36 -15.89 2.63 19.10
C VAL A 36 -16.55 3.76 19.91
N LYS A 37 -17.21 3.42 21.02
CA LYS A 37 -17.97 4.39 21.83
C LYS A 37 -17.06 5.24 22.71
N ASP A 38 -15.99 4.64 23.22
CA ASP A 38 -14.99 5.31 24.03
C ASP A 38 -13.78 5.61 23.14
N ARG A 39 -13.52 6.90 22.89
CA ARG A 39 -12.47 7.37 21.98
C ARG A 39 -11.09 7.02 22.50
N GLU A 40 -10.87 7.08 23.81
CA GLU A 40 -9.56 6.83 24.41
C GLU A 40 -9.24 5.33 24.33
N VAL A 41 -10.20 4.48 24.69
CA VAL A 41 -10.07 3.01 24.55
C VAL A 41 -9.88 2.62 23.08
N PHE A 42 -10.63 3.24 22.17
CA PHE A 42 -10.51 3.00 20.73
C PHE A 42 -9.11 3.39 20.21
N GLN A 43 -8.61 4.58 20.57
CA GLN A 43 -7.28 5.05 20.18
C GLN A 43 -6.17 4.13 20.70
N VAL A 44 -6.22 3.77 21.98
CA VAL A 44 -5.23 2.88 22.61
C VAL A 44 -5.27 1.48 22.00
N SER A 45 -6.45 0.97 21.65
CA SER A 45 -6.59 -0.34 21.00
C SER A 45 -5.95 -0.39 19.61
N LEU A 46 -6.07 0.70 18.83
CA LEU A 46 -5.45 0.81 17.51
C LEU A 46 -3.95 1.06 17.62
N ARG A 47 -3.52 1.91 18.56
CA ARG A 47 -2.10 2.18 18.82
C ARG A 47 -1.35 0.91 19.21
N SER A 48 -1.92 0.10 20.10
CA SER A 48 -1.30 -1.15 20.57
C SER A 48 -1.25 -2.27 19.52
N THR A 49 -2.22 -2.31 18.61
CA THR A 49 -2.27 -3.30 17.53
C THR A 49 -1.41 -2.91 16.33
N LEU A 50 -1.40 -1.62 15.95
CA LEU A 50 -0.78 -1.13 14.72
C LEU A 50 0.65 -0.60 14.87
N VAL A 51 1.06 -0.13 16.05
CA VAL A 51 2.40 0.47 16.27
C VAL A 51 3.30 -0.48 17.06
N LYS A 52 4.48 -0.82 16.52
CA LYS A 52 5.46 -1.72 17.17
C LYS A 52 6.76 -1.05 17.58
N GLU A 53 7.05 0.13 17.03
CA GLU A 53 8.24 0.89 17.35
C GLU A 53 7.86 2.22 18.00
N ALA A 54 8.61 2.65 19.02
CA ALA A 54 8.33 3.91 19.71
C ALA A 54 8.49 5.13 18.79
N ALA A 55 9.33 5.02 17.76
CA ALA A 55 9.56 6.07 16.76
C ALA A 55 8.32 6.37 15.90
N ASP A 56 7.39 5.41 15.78
CA ASP A 56 6.17 5.53 14.97
C ASP A 56 4.99 6.15 15.74
N LEU A 57 5.12 6.29 17.07
CA LEU A 57 4.07 6.84 17.94
C LEU A 57 3.67 8.28 17.54
N PRO A 58 4.60 9.21 17.27
CA PRO A 58 4.23 10.56 16.85
C PRO A 58 3.42 10.57 15.55
N ILE A 59 3.77 9.71 14.59
CA ILE A 59 3.07 9.59 13.31
C ILE A 59 1.64 9.07 13.52
N PHE A 60 1.48 8.09 14.41
CA PHE A 60 0.16 7.57 14.76
C PHE A 60 -0.70 8.63 15.45
N ASP A 61 -0.16 9.30 16.47
CA ASP A 61 -0.90 10.28 17.28
C ASP A 61 -1.33 11.49 16.42
N GLU A 62 -0.56 11.81 15.36
CA GLU A 62 -0.89 12.85 14.38
C GLU A 62 -1.95 12.41 13.35
N LEU A 63 -1.86 11.18 12.83
CA LEU A 63 -2.80 10.71 11.79
C LEU A 63 -4.14 10.27 12.38
N PHE A 64 -4.17 9.75 13.60
CA PHE A 64 -5.38 9.18 14.19
C PHE A 64 -6.57 10.18 14.24
N PRO A 65 -6.37 11.44 14.67
CA PRO A 65 -7.43 12.46 14.65
C PRO A 65 -7.97 12.77 13.24
N LEU A 66 -7.17 12.64 12.17
CA LEU A 66 -7.61 12.93 10.81
C LEU A 66 -8.62 11.91 10.27
N TYR A 67 -8.55 10.67 10.76
CA TYR A 67 -9.40 9.56 10.30
C TYR A 67 -10.57 9.26 11.25
N PHE A 68 -10.35 9.47 12.55
CA PHE A 68 -11.31 9.13 13.60
C PHE A 68 -11.70 10.30 14.50
N GLY A 69 -11.23 11.51 14.18
CA GLY A 69 -11.87 12.72 14.67
C GLY A 69 -13.34 12.76 14.25
N SER A 70 -14.19 13.26 15.13
CA SER A 70 -15.37 14.00 14.69
C SER A 70 -14.84 15.15 13.84
N GLY A 71 -15.31 15.29 12.60
CA GLY A 71 -14.94 16.36 11.67
C GLY A 71 -15.21 17.73 12.26
N GLY A 72 -14.39 18.19 13.21
CA GLY A 72 -14.75 19.15 14.26
C GLY A 72 -15.94 18.73 15.14
N PRO A 73 -16.20 19.44 16.26
CA PRO A 73 -17.51 19.40 16.92
C PRO A 73 -18.59 19.90 15.94
N PRO A 74 -19.84 19.39 15.94
CA PRO A 74 -20.86 19.91 15.03
C PRO A 74 -21.13 21.39 15.31
N LEU A 75 -21.41 22.16 14.25
CA LEU A 75 -21.86 23.54 14.44
C LEU A 75 -23.16 23.57 15.26
N LEU A 76 -23.21 24.49 16.23
CA LEU A 76 -24.36 24.78 17.06
C LEU A 76 -25.37 25.63 16.27
N ASN A 77 -26.66 25.33 16.37
CA ASN A 77 -27.67 26.16 15.72
C ASN A 77 -27.96 27.39 16.60
N THR A 78 -27.44 28.56 16.19
CA THR A 78 -27.61 29.81 16.97
C THR A 78 -29.05 30.28 17.00
N LEU A 79 -29.88 29.79 16.09
CA LEU A 79 -31.30 30.14 16.03
C LEU A 79 -32.11 29.45 17.12
N ASP A 80 -31.70 28.31 17.66
CA ASP A 80 -32.55 27.52 18.57
C ASP A 80 -32.70 28.18 19.94
N ASP A 81 -31.67 28.87 20.42
CA ASP A 81 -31.64 29.50 21.75
C ASP A 81 -32.20 30.93 21.77
N LEU A 82 -32.49 31.51 20.60
CA LEU A 82 -33.05 32.86 20.48
C LEU A 82 -34.57 32.90 20.66
N ALA A 83 -35.05 33.96 21.34
CA ALA A 83 -36.46 34.29 21.40
C ALA A 83 -37.02 34.68 20.00
N PRO A 84 -38.33 34.50 19.74
CA PRO A 84 -38.93 34.80 18.43
C PRO A 84 -38.71 36.24 17.95
N GLU A 85 -38.63 37.21 18.86
CA GLU A 85 -38.35 38.61 18.53
C GLU A 85 -36.88 38.80 18.11
N GLN A 86 -35.94 38.23 18.85
CA GLN A 86 -34.52 38.25 18.51
C GLN A 86 -34.24 37.57 17.17
N ARG A 87 -34.90 36.44 16.87
CA ARG A 87 -34.82 35.77 15.55
C ARG A 87 -35.29 36.68 14.41
N ARG A 88 -36.36 37.46 14.62
CA ARG A 88 -36.86 38.42 13.63
C ARG A 88 -35.90 39.58 13.43
N MET A 89 -35.28 40.07 14.51
CA MET A 89 -34.28 41.12 14.46
C MET A 89 -33.03 40.67 13.70
N LEU A 90 -32.51 39.47 14.01
CA LEU A 90 -31.41 38.86 13.27
C LEU A 90 -31.73 38.67 11.78
N ALA A 91 -32.92 38.17 11.45
CA ALA A 91 -33.34 38.03 10.06
C ALA A 91 -33.47 39.38 9.33
N ALA A 92 -33.91 40.43 10.01
CA ALA A 92 -34.00 41.78 9.45
C ALA A 92 -32.62 42.42 9.28
N ALA A 93 -31.73 42.27 10.27
CA ALA A 93 -30.35 42.73 10.22
C ALA A 93 -29.57 42.07 9.08
N LEU A 94 -29.67 40.75 8.92
CA LEU A 94 -29.07 40.02 7.80
C LEU A 94 -29.58 40.51 6.44
N ARG A 95 -30.88 40.79 6.29
CA ARG A 95 -31.43 41.33 5.03
C ARG A 95 -30.91 42.73 4.72
N ALA A 96 -30.90 43.61 5.71
CA ALA A 96 -30.38 44.96 5.55
C ALA A 96 -28.87 44.95 5.26
N MET A 97 -28.13 44.03 5.87
CA MET A 97 -26.71 43.82 5.60
C MET A 97 -26.46 43.33 4.17
N LEU A 98 -27.23 42.33 3.72
CA LEU A 98 -27.17 41.82 2.35
C LEU A 98 -27.39 42.92 1.31
N GLU A 99 -28.34 43.80 1.59
CA GLU A 99 -28.67 44.93 0.71
C GLU A 99 -27.53 45.96 0.69
N ARG A 100 -26.91 46.26 1.84
CA ARG A 100 -25.71 47.11 1.93
C ARG A 100 -24.52 46.52 1.17
N LEU A 101 -24.25 45.23 1.31
CA LEU A 101 -23.14 44.55 0.62
C LEU A 101 -23.32 44.57 -0.91
N ARG A 102 -24.58 44.45 -1.39
CA ARG A 102 -24.90 44.59 -2.82
C ARG A 102 -24.73 46.02 -3.31
N GLN A 103 -25.23 47.01 -2.57
CA GLN A 103 -25.13 48.43 -2.93
C GLN A 103 -23.67 48.94 -2.95
N ASN A 104 -22.87 48.59 -1.93
CA ASN A 104 -21.45 48.96 -1.87
C ASN A 104 -20.66 48.38 -3.05
N ARG A 105 -21.11 47.24 -3.58
CA ARG A 105 -20.51 46.63 -4.77
C ARG A 105 -20.94 47.32 -6.06
N GLU A 106 -22.22 47.61 -6.24
CA GLU A 106 -22.72 48.37 -7.41
C GLU A 106 -22.02 49.73 -7.52
N GLN A 107 -21.78 50.39 -6.38
CA GLN A 107 -20.99 51.64 -6.33
C GLN A 107 -19.50 51.44 -6.63
N ALA A 108 -18.93 50.27 -6.30
CA ALA A 108 -17.52 49.95 -6.57
C ALA A 108 -17.27 49.55 -8.05
N ASP A 109 -18.27 49.00 -8.75
CA ASP A 109 -18.19 48.75 -10.21
C ASP A 109 -18.34 50.05 -11.02
N ASP A 110 -19.16 51.01 -10.57
CA ASP A 110 -19.29 52.33 -11.21
C ASP A 110 -18.06 53.24 -11.03
N SER A 111 -17.18 52.92 -10.07
CA SER A 111 -15.99 53.72 -9.73
C SER A 111 -14.68 53.19 -10.35
N GLN A 112 -14.73 52.15 -11.20
CA GLN A 112 -13.58 51.38 -11.67
C GLN A 112 -12.79 51.97 -12.86
N GLU A 113 -12.91 53.26 -13.16
CA GLU A 113 -11.92 53.94 -13.99
C GLU A 113 -10.89 54.66 -13.10
N GLN A 114 -9.72 54.03 -12.94
CA GLN A 114 -8.46 54.59 -12.36
C GLN A 114 -8.31 54.56 -10.83
N SER A 115 -7.98 53.39 -10.26
CA SER A 115 -7.13 53.37 -9.06
C SER A 115 -6.31 52.07 -8.95
N PHE A 116 -4.99 52.19 -9.14
CA PHE A 116 -4.04 51.11 -8.86
C PHE A 116 -3.69 51.12 -7.36
N GLY A 117 -4.00 50.02 -6.66
CA GLY A 117 -3.55 49.80 -5.27
C GLY A 117 -4.64 49.76 -4.20
N GLN A 118 -5.92 49.83 -4.57
CA GLN A 118 -7.02 49.56 -3.63
C GLN A 118 -7.33 48.06 -3.52
N PRO A 119 -7.78 47.58 -2.35
CA PRO A 119 -8.20 46.19 -2.18
C PRO A 119 -9.26 45.82 -3.21
N GLN A 120 -9.11 44.66 -3.85
CA GLN A 120 -10.02 44.23 -4.90
C GLN A 120 -11.46 44.13 -4.37
N PRO A 121 -12.46 44.63 -5.12
CA PRO A 121 -13.85 44.46 -4.75
C PRO A 121 -14.18 42.96 -4.66
N ILE A 122 -15.07 42.60 -3.72
CA ILE A 122 -15.52 41.21 -3.52
C ILE A 122 -16.17 40.72 -4.82
N SER A 123 -15.67 39.61 -5.38
CA SER A 123 -16.28 39.01 -6.58
C SER A 123 -17.66 38.41 -6.28
N ASP A 124 -18.50 38.21 -7.31
CA ASP A 124 -19.78 37.48 -7.18
C ASP A 124 -19.65 36.16 -6.42
N SER A 125 -18.62 35.39 -6.75
CA SER A 125 -18.36 34.10 -6.14
C SER A 125 -17.90 34.22 -4.69
N GLN A 126 -17.05 35.20 -4.36
CA GLN A 126 -16.61 35.45 -2.99
C GLN A 126 -17.75 35.92 -2.10
N LEU A 127 -18.64 36.78 -2.62
CA LEU A 127 -19.83 37.22 -1.91
C LEU A 127 -20.76 36.02 -1.65
N ALA A 128 -21.05 35.21 -2.68
CA ALA A 128 -21.88 34.02 -2.53
C ALA A 128 -21.31 33.04 -1.48
N ASN A 129 -20.00 32.79 -1.50
CA ASN A 129 -19.33 31.91 -0.53
C ASN A 129 -19.43 32.46 0.89
N LEU A 130 -19.21 33.76 1.06
CA LEU A 130 -19.27 34.41 2.37
C LEU A 130 -20.71 34.40 2.93
N LEU A 131 -21.72 34.57 2.09
CA LEU A 131 -23.11 34.45 2.51
C LEU A 131 -23.49 33.03 2.91
N ASN A 132 -22.99 32.04 2.18
CA ASN A 132 -23.15 30.64 2.53
C ASN A 132 -22.46 30.33 3.86
N LEU A 133 -21.24 30.83 4.08
CA LEU A 133 -20.50 30.70 5.33
C LEU A 133 -21.27 31.29 6.52
N LEU A 134 -21.78 32.51 6.41
CA LEU A 134 -22.60 33.14 7.46
C LEU A 134 -23.85 32.32 7.76
N GLN A 135 -24.52 31.82 6.73
CA GLN A 135 -25.70 30.99 6.90
C GLN A 135 -25.36 29.66 7.59
N MET A 136 -24.25 29.03 7.24
CA MET A 136 -23.77 27.81 7.88
C MET A 136 -23.47 28.02 9.36
N LEU A 137 -22.76 29.10 9.71
CA LEU A 137 -22.39 29.44 11.08
C LEU A 137 -23.61 29.80 11.95
N LEU A 138 -24.63 30.43 11.39
CA LEU A 138 -25.85 30.78 12.14
C LEU A 138 -26.83 29.61 12.23
N ALA A 139 -27.01 28.85 11.15
CA ALA A 139 -27.96 27.74 11.12
C ALA A 139 -27.40 26.42 11.68
N GLY A 140 -26.12 26.39 12.09
CA GLY A 140 -25.47 25.17 12.57
C GLY A 140 -25.30 24.10 11.49
N GLN A 141 -25.19 24.48 10.22
CA GLN A 141 -25.12 23.53 9.10
C GLN A 141 -23.66 23.18 8.77
N ASN A 142 -23.24 21.96 9.11
CA ASN A 142 -21.91 21.48 8.75
C ASN A 142 -21.76 21.37 7.22
N PRO A 143 -20.57 21.68 6.67
CA PRO A 143 -20.29 21.45 5.25
C PRO A 143 -20.40 19.96 4.92
N THR A 144 -21.01 19.66 3.78
CA THR A 144 -21.04 18.29 3.26
C THR A 144 -19.67 17.88 2.73
N SER A 145 -19.38 16.57 2.67
CA SER A 145 -18.12 16.07 2.10
C SER A 145 -17.92 16.59 0.68
N ASP A 146 -18.94 16.52 -0.17
CA ASP A 146 -18.88 16.96 -1.56
C ASP A 146 -18.56 18.45 -1.69
N GLN A 147 -19.09 19.29 -0.78
CA GLN A 147 -18.75 20.71 -0.73
C GLN A 147 -17.27 20.91 -0.39
N MET A 148 -16.75 20.20 0.62
CA MET A 148 -15.34 20.29 1.00
C MET A 148 -14.42 19.80 -0.11
N ASP A 149 -14.80 18.70 -0.78
CA ASP A 149 -14.07 18.14 -1.91
C ASP A 149 -14.00 19.17 -3.07
N GLN A 150 -15.14 19.73 -3.49
CA GLN A 150 -15.20 20.76 -4.55
C GLN A 150 -14.36 22.00 -4.22
N MET A 151 -14.41 22.45 -2.96
CA MET A 151 -13.58 23.58 -2.51
C MET A 151 -12.09 23.22 -2.54
N GLY A 152 -11.75 22.00 -2.11
CA GLY A 152 -10.42 21.42 -2.23
C GLY A 152 -9.91 21.46 -3.67
N GLU A 153 -10.73 21.06 -4.65
CA GLU A 153 -10.36 21.10 -6.07
C GLU A 153 -10.06 22.53 -6.54
N GLN A 154 -10.92 23.49 -6.20
CA GLN A 154 -10.78 24.90 -6.59
C GLN A 154 -9.49 25.52 -6.06
N VAL A 155 -9.04 25.14 -4.85
CA VAL A 155 -7.79 25.65 -4.26
C VAL A 155 -6.55 24.85 -4.68
N GLY A 156 -6.73 23.80 -5.48
CA GLY A 156 -5.64 22.95 -5.97
C GLY A 156 -5.15 21.93 -4.94
N LEU A 157 -5.97 21.54 -3.95
CA LEU A 157 -5.68 20.47 -3.00
C LEU A 157 -5.31 19.17 -3.74
N ASN A 158 -5.83 18.99 -4.96
CA ASN A 158 -5.55 17.88 -5.88
C ASN A 158 -4.08 17.64 -6.19
N HIS A 159 -3.25 18.68 -6.04
CA HIS A 159 -1.80 18.63 -6.30
C HIS A 159 -0.97 18.63 -5.01
N ALA A 160 -1.61 18.58 -3.83
CA ALA A 160 -0.92 18.51 -2.55
C ALA A 160 -0.66 17.06 -2.16
N HIS A 161 0.60 16.68 -2.21
CA HIS A 161 1.05 15.32 -1.89
C HIS A 161 1.94 15.26 -0.65
N HIS A 162 2.35 16.42 -0.13
CA HIS A 162 3.29 16.48 0.98
C HIS A 162 2.71 17.19 2.20
N ARG A 163 2.99 16.61 3.37
CA ARG A 163 2.52 17.09 4.67
C ARG A 163 2.87 18.55 4.96
N TYR A 164 4.05 19.02 4.53
CA TYR A 164 4.44 20.41 4.76
C TYR A 164 3.53 21.43 4.04
N GLN A 165 2.73 20.99 3.06
CA GLN A 165 1.80 21.84 2.31
C GLN A 165 0.46 22.04 3.07
N GLN A 166 0.19 21.24 4.11
CA GLN A 166 -1.09 21.26 4.83
C GLN A 166 -1.43 22.66 5.40
N PRO A 167 -0.56 23.35 6.18
CA PRO A 167 -0.92 24.66 6.73
C PRO A 167 -1.22 25.72 5.67
N TRP A 168 -0.55 25.64 4.51
CA TRP A 168 -0.80 26.55 3.39
C TRP A 168 -2.13 26.25 2.71
N MET A 169 -2.46 24.96 2.51
CA MET A 169 -3.75 24.53 1.93
C MET A 169 -4.93 24.84 2.84
N GLU A 170 -4.78 24.68 4.16
CA GLU A 170 -5.79 25.07 5.15
C GLU A 170 -6.11 26.56 5.06
N ARG A 171 -5.08 27.42 5.06
CA ARG A 171 -5.27 28.88 4.91
C ARG A 171 -5.93 29.24 3.58
N ARG A 172 -5.59 28.53 2.50
CA ARG A 172 -6.19 28.75 1.18
C ARG A 172 -7.67 28.34 1.12
N MET A 173 -8.03 27.24 1.78
CA MET A 173 -9.42 26.80 1.96
C MET A 173 -10.22 27.82 2.79
N GLN A 174 -9.67 28.30 3.90
CA GLN A 174 -10.31 29.32 4.74
C GLN A 174 -10.54 30.63 3.99
N HIS A 175 -9.55 31.09 3.21
CA HIS A 175 -9.70 32.25 2.34
C HIS A 175 -10.81 32.04 1.29
N GLN A 176 -10.91 30.84 0.69
CA GLN A 176 -11.95 30.51 -0.29
C GLN A 176 -13.36 30.50 0.32
N LEU A 177 -13.50 30.08 1.59
CA LEU A 177 -14.73 30.18 2.37
C LEU A 177 -15.14 31.63 2.68
N GLY A 178 -14.20 32.57 2.63
CA GLY A 178 -14.43 33.97 2.99
C GLY A 178 -14.16 34.29 4.46
N MET A 179 -13.42 33.43 5.18
CA MET A 179 -13.09 33.66 6.60
C MET A 179 -12.36 34.98 6.85
N ASP A 180 -11.52 35.43 5.92
CA ASP A 180 -10.74 36.67 6.09
C ASP A 180 -11.61 37.94 6.16
N LYS A 181 -12.81 37.90 5.56
CA LYS A 181 -13.77 39.02 5.56
C LYS A 181 -14.93 38.81 6.52
N LEU A 182 -14.96 37.67 7.20
CA LEU A 182 -16.05 37.30 8.10
C LEU A 182 -16.11 38.23 9.31
N ASP A 183 -14.95 38.54 9.90
CA ASP A 183 -14.86 39.35 11.13
C ASP A 183 -15.42 40.76 10.92
N GLU A 184 -15.04 41.42 9.81
CA GLU A 184 -15.56 42.75 9.43
C GLU A 184 -17.08 42.76 9.30
N ILE A 185 -17.64 41.64 8.82
CA ILE A 185 -19.07 41.49 8.57
C ILE A 185 -19.82 41.17 9.85
N LEU A 186 -19.27 40.29 10.69
CA LEU A 186 -19.87 39.98 11.98
C LEU A 186 -19.94 41.23 12.86
N ASP A 187 -18.89 42.06 12.89
CA ASP A 187 -18.91 43.32 13.65
C ASP A 187 -20.01 44.28 13.18
N GLN A 188 -20.19 44.45 11.87
CA GLN A 188 -21.31 45.24 11.33
C GLN A 188 -22.68 44.64 11.67
N LEU A 189 -22.80 43.31 11.68
CA LEU A 189 -24.02 42.62 12.06
C LEU A 189 -24.36 42.86 13.54
N TRP A 190 -23.36 42.81 14.43
CA TRP A 190 -23.52 43.08 15.86
C TRP A 190 -23.97 44.51 16.12
N ASP A 191 -23.37 45.50 15.44
CA ASP A 191 -23.75 46.91 15.55
C ASP A 191 -25.21 47.14 15.11
N MET A 192 -25.62 46.54 13.99
CA MET A 192 -27.00 46.63 13.50
C MET A 192 -28.00 46.00 14.47
N LEU A 193 -27.65 44.89 15.10
CA LEU A 193 -28.49 44.25 16.12
C LEU A 193 -28.65 45.13 17.36
N ALA A 194 -27.58 45.80 17.78
CA ALA A 194 -27.62 46.78 18.87
C ALA A 194 -28.52 47.98 18.53
N GLU A 195 -28.40 48.53 17.31
CA GLU A 195 -29.27 49.63 16.83
C GLU A 195 -30.75 49.24 16.76
N MET A 196 -31.05 47.98 16.44
CA MET A 196 -32.41 47.45 16.40
C MET A 196 -33.00 47.18 17.80
N GLY A 197 -32.19 47.31 18.86
CA GLY A 197 -32.62 47.19 20.26
C GLY A 197 -32.40 45.81 20.89
N MET A 198 -31.50 44.98 20.35
CA MET A 198 -31.13 43.72 20.96
C MET A 198 -30.26 43.98 22.21
N SER A 199 -30.46 43.22 23.30
CA SER A 199 -29.66 43.40 24.51
C SER A 199 -28.19 43.02 24.28
N GLU A 200 -27.29 43.70 24.96
CA GLU A 200 -25.85 43.41 24.92
C GLU A 200 -25.54 41.97 25.35
N GLU A 201 -26.28 41.44 26.32
CA GLU A 201 -26.21 40.04 26.76
C GLU A 201 -26.52 39.06 25.61
N ALA A 202 -27.59 39.31 24.84
CA ALA A 202 -27.99 38.45 23.72
C ALA A 202 -27.02 38.54 22.53
N ILE A 203 -26.43 39.73 22.30
CA ILE A 203 -25.40 39.91 21.27
C ILE A 203 -24.12 39.15 21.66
N ASN A 204 -23.72 39.20 22.93
CA ASN A 204 -22.55 38.47 23.42
C ASN A 204 -22.75 36.94 23.33
N GLU A 205 -23.94 36.43 23.70
CA GLU A 205 -24.26 35.00 23.51
C GLU A 205 -24.17 34.58 22.04
N LEU A 206 -24.70 35.40 21.12
CA LEU A 206 -24.59 35.11 19.68
C LEU A 206 -23.15 35.15 19.18
N ARG A 207 -22.35 36.11 19.66
CA ARG A 207 -20.93 36.22 19.33
C ARG A 207 -20.18 34.97 19.79
N ASP A 208 -20.39 34.52 21.02
CA ASP A 208 -19.73 33.32 21.56
C ASP A 208 -20.12 32.05 20.78
N MET A 209 -21.40 31.90 20.40
CA MET A 209 -21.85 30.75 19.61
C MET A 209 -21.28 30.77 18.18
N VAL A 210 -21.26 31.93 17.53
CA VAL A 210 -20.68 32.06 16.17
C VAL A 210 -19.19 31.83 16.19
N GLU A 211 -18.50 32.28 17.24
CA GLU A 211 -17.06 32.03 17.44
C GLU A 211 -16.78 30.54 17.63
N ALA A 212 -17.54 29.85 18.48
CA ALA A 212 -17.42 28.39 18.66
C ALA A 212 -17.68 27.62 17.34
N ASN A 213 -18.65 28.08 16.55
CA ASN A 213 -18.92 27.52 15.22
C ASN A 213 -17.78 27.80 14.23
N ARG A 214 -17.14 28.96 14.32
CA ARG A 214 -15.98 29.32 13.49
C ARG A 214 -14.79 28.41 13.79
N GLU A 215 -14.48 28.21 15.07
CA GLU A 215 -13.42 27.30 15.51
C GLU A 215 -13.69 25.86 15.06
N SER A 216 -14.93 25.40 15.26
CA SER A 216 -15.37 24.10 14.77
C SER A 216 -15.13 23.96 13.26
N LEU A 217 -15.61 24.92 12.46
CA LEU A 217 -15.50 24.88 11.01
C LEU A 217 -14.04 24.86 10.55
N ALA A 218 -13.18 25.66 11.19
CA ALA A 218 -11.75 25.66 10.93
C ALA A 218 -11.10 24.29 11.22
N GLU A 219 -11.52 23.62 12.29
CA GLU A 219 -11.08 22.26 12.61
C GLU A 219 -11.55 21.25 11.54
N GLN A 220 -12.80 21.34 11.05
CA GLN A 220 -13.29 20.44 9.99
C GLN A 220 -12.50 20.62 8.69
N VAL A 221 -12.16 21.87 8.33
CA VAL A 221 -11.29 22.21 7.20
C VAL A 221 -9.91 21.60 7.36
N SER A 222 -9.27 21.76 8.54
CA SER A 222 -7.97 21.17 8.81
C SER A 222 -7.97 19.65 8.70
N GLN A 223 -8.96 18.98 9.30
CA GLN A 223 -9.09 17.53 9.23
C GLN A 223 -9.32 17.04 7.78
N HIS A 224 -10.15 17.73 7.01
CA HIS A 224 -10.41 17.39 5.61
C HIS A 224 -9.16 17.56 4.73
N VAL A 225 -8.42 18.67 4.86
CA VAL A 225 -7.17 18.91 4.13
C VAL A 225 -6.12 17.87 4.50
N GLY A 226 -5.92 17.62 5.80
CA GLY A 226 -4.96 16.62 6.28
C GLY A 226 -5.29 15.21 5.77
N LYS A 227 -6.56 14.81 5.81
CA LYS A 227 -7.01 13.52 5.27
C LYS A 227 -6.75 13.41 3.77
N SER A 228 -7.09 14.43 2.99
CA SER A 228 -6.93 14.45 1.53
C SER A 228 -5.46 14.33 1.12
N ILE A 229 -4.57 15.08 1.78
CA ILE A 229 -3.12 15.00 1.53
C ILE A 229 -2.57 13.63 1.92
N ALA A 230 -3.00 13.08 3.05
CA ALA A 230 -2.58 11.76 3.50
C ALA A 230 -3.01 10.65 2.52
N GLN A 231 -4.25 10.69 2.02
CA GLN A 231 -4.74 9.75 1.00
C GLN A 231 -3.92 9.86 -0.29
N ARG A 232 -3.61 11.07 -0.76
CA ARG A 232 -2.80 11.27 -1.97
C ARG A 232 -1.35 10.86 -1.80
N ALA A 233 -0.77 11.08 -0.63
CA ALA A 233 0.58 10.59 -0.32
C ALA A 233 0.65 9.04 -0.38
N VAL A 234 -0.44 8.34 -0.09
CA VAL A 234 -0.56 6.88 -0.27
C VAL A 234 -0.60 6.53 -1.76
N GLU A 235 -1.43 7.24 -2.54
CA GLU A 235 -1.58 7.02 -3.98
C GLU A 235 -0.29 7.32 -4.76
N GLU A 236 0.49 8.33 -4.36
CA GLU A 236 1.73 8.72 -5.04
C GLU A 236 2.93 7.82 -4.67
N LYS A 237 3.06 7.41 -3.40
CA LYS A 237 4.12 6.44 -2.98
C LYS A 237 3.85 5.03 -3.46
N HIS A 238 2.59 4.71 -3.76
CA HIS A 238 2.18 3.43 -4.31
C HIS A 238 1.38 3.70 -5.57
N PRO A 239 2.05 4.03 -6.69
CA PRO A 239 1.37 3.97 -7.97
C PRO A 239 0.72 2.58 -8.06
N PRO A 240 -0.52 2.47 -8.56
CA PRO A 240 -1.05 1.16 -8.91
C PRO A 240 0.03 0.42 -9.68
N LEU A 241 0.20 -0.89 -9.41
CA LEU A 241 1.11 -1.75 -10.15
C LEU A 241 1.01 -1.33 -11.61
N ASP A 242 2.09 -0.77 -12.16
CA ASP A 242 2.09 -0.50 -13.58
C ASP A 242 2.11 -1.88 -14.20
N ASP A 243 0.92 -2.42 -14.49
CA ASP A 243 0.76 -3.73 -15.11
C ASP A 243 1.60 -3.77 -16.40
N SER A 244 1.84 -2.62 -17.03
CA SER A 244 2.76 -2.50 -18.16
C SER A 244 4.22 -2.80 -17.80
N LEU A 245 4.69 -2.40 -16.61
CA LEU A 245 6.03 -2.72 -16.11
C LEU A 245 6.16 -4.19 -15.71
N MET A 246 5.12 -4.75 -15.10
CA MET A 246 5.07 -6.17 -14.68
C MET A 246 5.04 -7.13 -15.87
N GLU A 247 4.42 -6.72 -16.97
CA GLU A 247 4.34 -7.48 -18.22
C GLU A 247 5.52 -7.22 -19.16
N ARG A 248 6.31 -6.17 -18.93
CA ARG A 248 7.48 -5.84 -19.74
C ARG A 248 8.57 -6.91 -19.62
N PRO A 249 9.17 -7.36 -20.73
CA PRO A 249 10.25 -8.34 -20.69
C PRO A 249 11.49 -7.85 -19.93
N PHE A 250 12.12 -8.72 -19.14
CA PHE A 250 13.26 -8.35 -18.29
C PHE A 250 14.44 -7.75 -19.06
N HIS A 251 14.69 -8.20 -20.28
CA HIS A 251 15.76 -7.67 -21.14
C HIS A 251 15.50 -6.24 -21.63
N ALA A 252 14.24 -5.79 -21.64
CA ALA A 252 13.83 -4.48 -22.12
C ALA A 252 13.74 -3.43 -21.00
N LEU A 253 13.97 -3.82 -19.74
CA LEU A 253 13.88 -2.93 -18.58
C LEU A 253 15.10 -2.01 -18.49
N SER A 254 14.85 -0.74 -18.17
CA SER A 254 15.89 0.20 -17.74
C SER A 254 16.38 -0.12 -16.32
N GLU A 255 17.51 0.46 -15.88
CA GLU A 255 18.02 0.22 -14.53
C GLU A 255 17.07 0.76 -13.44
N GLU A 256 16.46 1.94 -13.68
CA GLU A 256 15.44 2.53 -12.80
C GLU A 256 14.20 1.64 -12.70
N GLU A 257 13.76 1.08 -13.84
CA GLU A 257 12.63 0.16 -13.92
C GLU A 257 12.91 -1.17 -13.20
N ARG A 258 14.14 -1.68 -13.29
CA ARG A 258 14.57 -2.87 -12.53
C ARG A 258 14.54 -2.60 -11.03
N ASP A 259 15.06 -1.45 -10.59
CA ASP A 259 15.03 -1.06 -9.18
C ASP A 259 13.60 -0.94 -8.65
N ALA A 260 12.69 -0.38 -9.45
CA ALA A 260 11.26 -0.34 -9.12
C ALA A 260 10.65 -1.76 -9.00
N LEU A 261 10.95 -2.67 -9.94
CA LEU A 261 10.49 -4.07 -9.87
C LEU A 261 11.12 -4.87 -8.73
N ARG A 262 12.36 -4.56 -8.33
CA ARG A 262 13.01 -5.17 -7.16
C ARG A 262 12.21 -4.87 -5.88
N GLU A 263 11.78 -3.62 -5.68
CA GLU A 263 10.93 -3.26 -4.52
C GLU A 263 9.56 -3.99 -4.57
N GLN A 264 8.98 -4.14 -5.77
CA GLN A 264 7.73 -4.90 -5.95
C GLN A 264 7.91 -6.40 -5.67
N THR A 265 9.08 -6.98 -5.98
CA THR A 265 9.39 -8.41 -5.77
C THR A 265 9.15 -8.80 -4.31
N ARG A 266 9.52 -7.93 -3.36
CA ARG A 266 9.30 -8.15 -1.92
C ARG A 266 7.82 -8.25 -1.56
N ARG A 267 6.99 -7.41 -2.17
CA ARG A 267 5.52 -7.40 -1.98
C ARG A 267 4.90 -8.64 -2.56
N LEU A 268 5.28 -9.02 -3.78
CA LEU A 268 4.80 -10.24 -4.44
C LEU A 268 5.18 -11.48 -3.62
N ALA A 269 6.43 -11.55 -3.16
CA ALA A 269 6.88 -12.60 -2.25
C ALA A 269 6.03 -12.61 -0.96
N ALA A 270 5.74 -11.48 -0.33
CA ALA A 270 4.86 -11.42 0.85
C ALA A 270 3.42 -11.91 0.58
N GLN A 271 2.85 -11.58 -0.58
CA GLN A 271 1.54 -12.09 -1.01
C GLN A 271 1.58 -13.61 -1.23
N LEU A 272 2.61 -14.11 -1.90
CA LEU A 272 2.83 -15.55 -2.12
C LEU A 272 3.05 -16.30 -0.80
N ARG A 273 3.81 -15.74 0.15
CA ARG A 273 3.98 -16.29 1.51
C ARG A 273 2.64 -16.44 2.21
N SER A 274 1.83 -15.39 2.16
CA SER A 274 0.51 -15.38 2.81
C SER A 274 -0.41 -16.44 2.22
N ARG A 275 -0.45 -16.55 0.88
CA ARG A 275 -1.21 -17.58 0.17
C ARG A 275 -0.73 -18.99 0.52
N ALA A 276 0.59 -19.22 0.53
CA ALA A 276 1.17 -20.50 0.92
C ALA A 276 0.82 -20.89 2.36
N ALA A 277 0.95 -19.97 3.31
CA ALA A 277 0.59 -20.19 4.71
C ALA A 277 -0.90 -20.49 4.90
N LEU A 278 -1.79 -19.78 4.19
CA LEU A 278 -3.23 -20.04 4.21
C LEU A 278 -3.59 -21.42 3.63
N ARG A 279 -2.93 -21.82 2.55
CA ARG A 279 -3.12 -23.15 1.94
C ARG A 279 -2.65 -24.26 2.89
N GLN A 280 -1.51 -24.08 3.55
CA GLN A 280 -1.04 -25.02 4.59
C GLN A 280 -2.03 -25.15 5.76
N LYS A 281 -2.71 -24.06 6.16
CA LYS A 281 -3.77 -24.08 7.19
C LYS A 281 -5.05 -24.81 6.75
N ARG A 282 -5.40 -24.76 5.46
CA ARG A 282 -6.58 -25.46 4.90
C ARG A 282 -6.38 -26.97 4.76
N GLY A 283 -5.13 -27.46 4.74
CA GLY A 283 -4.78 -28.89 4.75
C GLY A 283 -5.08 -29.65 6.05
N LYS A 284 -5.98 -29.14 6.91
CA LYS A 284 -6.42 -29.82 8.16
C LYS A 284 -7.26 -31.08 7.92
N VAL A 285 -7.56 -31.43 6.68
CA VAL A 285 -8.21 -32.69 6.29
C VAL A 285 -7.13 -33.78 6.11
N GLY A 286 -6.41 -34.10 7.19
CA GLY A 286 -5.32 -35.07 7.19
C GLY A 286 -5.75 -36.46 7.66
N THR A 287 -4.79 -37.36 7.87
CA THR A 287 -5.03 -38.64 8.56
C THR A 287 -5.40 -38.38 10.02
N LEU A 288 -6.48 -38.98 10.53
CA LEU A 288 -6.92 -38.81 11.92
C LEU A 288 -5.80 -39.24 12.89
N ASP A 289 -5.37 -38.33 13.76
CA ASP A 289 -4.50 -38.70 14.87
C ASP A 289 -5.36 -39.29 15.98
N VAL A 290 -5.54 -40.61 15.95
CA VAL A 290 -6.38 -41.35 16.91
C VAL A 290 -5.94 -41.08 18.35
N LYS A 291 -4.63 -41.03 18.63
CA LYS A 291 -4.12 -40.81 19.99
C LYS A 291 -4.43 -39.38 20.47
N ARG A 292 -4.17 -38.38 19.63
CA ARG A 292 -4.43 -36.97 19.98
C ARG A 292 -5.93 -36.68 20.06
N THR A 293 -6.74 -37.31 19.20
CA THR A 293 -8.20 -37.23 19.22
C THR A 293 -8.77 -37.81 20.51
N ILE A 294 -8.40 -39.04 20.87
CA ILE A 294 -8.87 -39.66 22.13
C ILE A 294 -8.44 -38.81 23.33
N ARG A 295 -7.19 -38.33 23.36
CA ARG A 295 -6.69 -37.49 24.46
C ARG A 295 -7.44 -36.16 24.60
N ALA A 296 -7.71 -35.48 23.49
CA ALA A 296 -8.48 -34.23 23.49
C ALA A 296 -9.93 -34.44 23.91
N ASN A 297 -10.50 -35.61 23.60
CA ASN A 297 -11.88 -35.97 23.95
C ASN A 297 -12.00 -36.75 25.26
N MET A 298 -10.94 -36.86 26.07
CA MET A 298 -11.03 -37.47 27.40
C MET A 298 -12.06 -36.75 28.29
N ARG A 299 -12.22 -35.43 28.12
CA ARG A 299 -13.26 -34.64 28.80
C ARG A 299 -14.69 -35.02 28.40
N TYR A 300 -14.86 -35.65 27.25
CA TYR A 300 -16.13 -36.14 26.72
C TYR A 300 -16.24 -37.67 26.85
N ALA A 301 -15.65 -38.24 27.91
CA ALA A 301 -15.62 -39.69 28.16
C ALA A 301 -15.03 -40.51 26.99
N GLY A 302 -14.13 -39.92 26.19
CA GLY A 302 -13.49 -40.56 25.04
C GLY A 302 -14.33 -40.57 23.76
N VAL A 303 -15.52 -39.97 23.77
CA VAL A 303 -16.37 -39.84 22.57
C VAL A 303 -15.81 -38.76 21.63
N PRO A 304 -15.48 -39.07 20.36
CA PRO A 304 -14.75 -38.17 19.49
C PRO A 304 -15.65 -37.06 18.90
N PHE A 305 -15.85 -35.99 19.65
CA PHE A 305 -16.49 -34.75 19.17
C PHE A 305 -15.48 -33.80 18.49
N GLU A 306 -14.26 -33.74 19.02
CA GLU A 306 -13.16 -32.91 18.51
C GLU A 306 -12.12 -33.76 17.80
N LEU A 307 -12.28 -33.95 16.50
CA LEU A 307 -11.34 -34.71 15.68
C LEU A 307 -10.01 -33.96 15.54
N GLN A 308 -8.91 -34.64 15.84
CA GLN A 308 -7.54 -34.11 15.71
C GLN A 308 -6.84 -34.85 14.57
N PHE A 309 -6.28 -34.11 13.62
CA PHE A 309 -5.62 -34.67 12.44
C PHE A 309 -4.10 -34.50 12.52
N ARG A 310 -3.36 -35.48 11.97
CA ARG A 310 -1.90 -35.36 11.78
C ARG A 310 -1.61 -34.38 10.66
N THR A 311 -1.08 -33.22 11.00
CA THR A 311 -0.56 -32.25 10.04
C THR A 311 0.91 -32.55 9.76
N LYS A 312 1.22 -33.39 8.77
CA LYS A 312 2.59 -33.44 8.24
C LYS A 312 2.77 -32.26 7.28
N GLN A 313 3.27 -31.16 7.82
CA GLN A 313 3.66 -29.99 7.05
C GLN A 313 5.04 -30.26 6.46
N LEU A 314 5.09 -30.53 5.16
CA LEU A 314 6.35 -30.76 4.46
C LEU A 314 6.61 -29.55 3.59
N LYS A 315 7.50 -28.65 4.05
CA LYS A 315 7.99 -27.57 3.20
C LYS A 315 8.69 -28.17 1.97
N PRO A 316 8.50 -27.61 0.76
CA PRO A 316 9.17 -28.09 -0.44
C PRO A 316 10.68 -27.91 -0.30
N LYS A 317 11.49 -28.89 -0.70
CA LYS A 317 12.95 -28.77 -0.77
C LYS A 317 13.31 -28.38 -2.20
N LEU A 318 13.98 -27.24 -2.38
CA LEU A 318 14.31 -26.72 -3.71
C LEU A 318 15.80 -26.78 -3.96
N LEU A 319 16.17 -27.10 -5.19
CA LEU A 319 17.52 -26.95 -5.71
C LEU A 319 17.45 -26.12 -6.99
N LEU A 320 18.16 -24.99 -7.04
CA LEU A 320 18.20 -24.10 -8.19
C LEU A 320 19.50 -24.33 -8.95
N ILE A 321 19.43 -24.44 -10.28
CA ILE A 321 20.58 -24.43 -11.19
C ILE A 321 20.35 -23.27 -12.16
N CYS A 322 21.15 -22.21 -12.01
CA CYS A 322 20.90 -20.91 -12.62
C CYS A 322 21.98 -20.55 -13.64
N ASP A 323 21.56 -20.28 -14.86
CA ASP A 323 22.40 -19.67 -15.87
C ASP A 323 22.66 -18.21 -15.52
N VAL A 324 23.94 -17.83 -15.38
CA VAL A 324 24.35 -16.45 -15.10
C VAL A 324 25.09 -15.80 -16.29
N SER A 325 24.94 -16.39 -17.48
CA SER A 325 25.35 -15.80 -18.75
C SER A 325 24.68 -14.44 -18.97
N THR A 326 25.31 -13.59 -19.77
CA THR A 326 24.92 -12.18 -19.94
C THR A 326 23.45 -11.98 -20.31
N SER A 327 22.86 -12.87 -21.12
CA SER A 327 21.45 -12.84 -21.51
C SER A 327 20.50 -13.25 -20.38
N MET A 328 20.94 -14.09 -19.45
CA MET A 328 20.12 -14.67 -18.38
C MET A 328 20.15 -13.89 -17.07
N ARG A 329 21.14 -13.00 -16.88
CA ARG A 329 21.32 -12.27 -15.61
C ARG A 329 20.05 -11.65 -15.05
N PRO A 330 19.23 -10.90 -15.81
CA PRO A 330 18.02 -10.28 -15.25
C PRO A 330 17.01 -11.34 -14.75
N VAL A 331 16.87 -12.44 -15.48
CA VAL A 331 15.92 -13.52 -15.13
C VAL A 331 16.38 -14.23 -13.86
N ALA A 332 17.66 -14.63 -13.83
CA ALA A 332 18.27 -15.28 -12.69
C ALA A 332 18.18 -14.41 -11.43
N GLU A 333 18.43 -13.11 -11.59
CA GLU A 333 18.32 -12.13 -10.52
C GLU A 333 16.94 -12.12 -9.85
N PHE A 334 15.88 -11.89 -10.63
CA PHE A 334 14.53 -11.76 -10.08
C PHE A 334 14.05 -13.10 -9.52
N MET A 335 14.39 -14.23 -10.15
CA MET A 335 14.09 -15.56 -9.64
C MET A 335 14.74 -15.85 -8.28
N LEU A 336 16.05 -15.65 -8.19
CA LEU A 336 16.80 -15.87 -6.95
C LEU A 336 16.26 -14.96 -5.85
N SER A 337 16.11 -13.67 -6.15
CA SER A 337 15.52 -12.70 -5.21
C SER A 337 14.15 -13.15 -4.70
N MET A 338 13.26 -13.59 -5.59
CA MET A 338 11.93 -14.08 -5.23
C MET A 338 12.00 -15.34 -4.35
N ILE A 339 12.80 -16.34 -4.70
CA ILE A 339 12.89 -17.61 -3.96
C ILE A 339 13.50 -17.39 -2.57
N TYR A 340 14.53 -16.56 -2.45
CA TYR A 340 15.17 -16.26 -1.17
C TYR A 340 14.30 -15.37 -0.28
N GLU A 341 13.47 -14.48 -0.84
CA GLU A 341 12.42 -13.78 -0.07
C GLU A 341 11.31 -14.74 0.43
N LEU A 342 11.19 -15.92 -0.18
CA LEU A 342 10.26 -16.99 0.21
C LEU A 342 10.89 -18.09 1.08
N GLN A 343 12.15 -17.94 1.51
CA GLN A 343 12.90 -18.99 2.22
C GLN A 343 12.18 -19.56 3.44
N ASP A 344 11.42 -18.75 4.19
CA ASP A 344 10.66 -19.21 5.37
C ASP A 344 9.56 -20.22 5.04
N GLN A 345 9.06 -20.24 3.81
CA GLN A 345 7.99 -21.16 3.36
C GLN A 345 8.54 -22.44 2.76
N ILE A 346 9.84 -22.48 2.49
CA ILE A 346 10.53 -23.55 1.77
C ILE A 346 11.46 -24.27 2.78
N ALA A 347 11.78 -25.54 2.53
CA ALA A 347 12.88 -26.19 3.24
C ALA A 347 14.21 -25.61 2.74
N LYS A 348 15.35 -26.00 3.34
CA LYS A 348 16.67 -25.51 2.92
C LYS A 348 16.81 -25.52 1.38
N THR A 349 17.00 -24.33 0.79
CA THR A 349 17.27 -24.15 -0.63
C THR A 349 18.76 -24.30 -0.85
N ARG A 350 19.16 -25.07 -1.88
CA ARG A 350 20.53 -25.03 -2.41
C ARG A 350 20.48 -24.41 -3.79
N SER A 351 21.40 -23.50 -4.08
CA SER A 351 21.43 -22.78 -5.34
C SER A 351 22.81 -22.91 -5.95
N PHE A 352 22.83 -23.17 -7.25
CA PHE A 352 24.02 -23.30 -8.05
C PHE A 352 23.92 -22.32 -9.22
N ALA A 353 25.02 -21.66 -9.55
CA ALA A 353 25.14 -20.82 -10.72
C ALA A 353 26.12 -21.46 -11.70
N PHE A 354 25.90 -21.30 -13.01
CA PHE A 354 26.80 -21.83 -14.03
C PHE A 354 27.03 -20.84 -15.18
N ILE A 355 28.22 -20.95 -15.80
CA ILE A 355 28.56 -20.37 -17.11
C ILE A 355 29.25 -21.47 -17.93
N ASP A 356 30.54 -21.67 -17.74
CA ASP A 356 31.37 -22.73 -18.31
C ASP A 356 31.58 -23.89 -17.31
N ASP A 357 31.53 -23.61 -16.01
CA ASP A 357 31.42 -24.60 -14.94
C ASP A 357 30.37 -24.17 -13.91
N ILE A 358 30.03 -25.07 -12.98
CA ILE A 358 29.01 -24.84 -11.95
C ILE A 358 29.63 -24.56 -10.58
N GLU A 359 29.10 -23.57 -9.86
CA GLU A 359 29.48 -23.23 -8.49
C GLU A 359 28.27 -23.21 -7.57
N GLU A 360 28.42 -23.67 -6.32
CA GLU A 360 27.38 -23.49 -5.30
C GLU A 360 27.40 -22.06 -4.75
N ILE A 361 26.25 -21.39 -4.82
CA ILE A 361 26.04 -20.00 -4.39
C ILE A 361 25.15 -19.90 -3.14
N SER A 362 24.76 -21.03 -2.55
CA SER A 362 23.86 -21.09 -1.39
C SER A 362 24.31 -20.20 -0.22
N ASP A 363 25.62 -20.14 0.05
CA ASP A 363 26.19 -19.44 1.19
C ASP A 363 26.27 -17.92 0.96
N ASP A 364 26.40 -17.48 -0.30
CA ASP A 364 26.39 -16.06 -0.68
C ASP A 364 25.05 -15.41 -0.27
N PHE A 365 23.93 -16.08 -0.59
CA PHE A 365 22.58 -15.62 -0.25
C PHE A 365 22.21 -15.80 1.23
N THR A 366 23.01 -16.56 1.98
CA THR A 366 22.88 -16.64 3.45
C THR A 366 23.61 -15.48 4.12
N THR A 367 24.70 -15.00 3.50
CA THR A 367 25.60 -13.98 4.07
C THR A 367 25.17 -12.57 3.70
N TYR A 368 24.75 -12.35 2.46
CA TYR A 368 24.44 -11.04 1.91
C TYR A 368 22.96 -10.92 1.51
N PRO A 369 22.39 -9.71 1.48
CA PRO A 369 21.11 -9.46 0.84
C PRO A 369 21.10 -10.00 -0.61
N PRO A 370 19.98 -10.48 -1.16
CA PRO A 370 19.95 -11.15 -2.46
C PRO A 370 20.60 -10.37 -3.60
N ARG A 371 20.45 -9.03 -3.60
CA ARG A 371 21.08 -8.14 -4.57
C ARG A 371 22.61 -8.19 -4.47
N GLU A 372 23.15 -7.91 -3.29
CA GLU A 372 24.59 -7.91 -3.05
C GLU A 372 25.19 -9.29 -3.28
N ALA A 373 24.49 -10.35 -2.85
CA ALA A 373 24.89 -11.74 -3.11
C ALA A 373 25.04 -12.00 -4.60
N LEU A 374 24.07 -11.56 -5.41
CA LEU A 374 24.14 -11.73 -6.86
C LEU A 374 25.27 -10.92 -7.48
N ASP A 375 25.45 -9.66 -7.10
CA ASP A 375 26.55 -8.83 -7.60
C ASP A 375 27.91 -9.49 -7.29
N ILE A 376 28.08 -10.05 -6.09
CA ILE A 376 29.27 -10.81 -5.69
C ILE A 376 29.44 -12.05 -6.56
N VAL A 377 28.38 -12.85 -6.75
CA VAL A 377 28.41 -14.04 -7.60
C VAL A 377 28.78 -13.69 -9.03
N LEU A 378 28.19 -12.63 -9.61
CA LEU A 378 28.48 -12.18 -10.97
C LEU A 378 29.89 -11.60 -11.12
N MET A 379 30.43 -10.97 -10.07
CA MET A 379 31.82 -10.52 -10.03
C MET A 379 32.81 -11.66 -9.86
N ARG A 380 32.44 -12.74 -9.16
CA ARG A 380 33.24 -13.96 -9.00
C ARG A 380 33.22 -14.81 -10.26
N MET A 381 32.05 -14.97 -10.86
CA MET A 381 31.78 -15.70 -12.10
C MET A 381 31.72 -14.74 -13.28
N GLN A 382 32.81 -14.02 -13.54
CA GLN A 382 32.87 -13.15 -14.72
C GLN A 382 32.86 -14.00 -15.99
N PRO A 383 32.00 -13.69 -16.99
CA PRO A 383 32.07 -14.33 -18.28
C PRO A 383 33.44 -14.02 -18.89
N GLY A 384 34.26 -15.05 -19.08
CA GLY A 384 35.49 -14.94 -19.84
C GLY A 384 35.22 -14.83 -21.34
N HIS A 385 36.22 -15.14 -22.17
CA HIS A 385 36.02 -15.46 -23.59
C HIS A 385 35.39 -16.85 -23.82
N TYR A 386 35.05 -17.55 -22.73
CA TYR A 386 34.48 -18.89 -22.78
C TYR A 386 32.96 -18.81 -22.91
N ASN A 387 32.47 -19.65 -23.82
CA ASN A 387 31.08 -19.85 -24.17
C ASN A 387 30.37 -20.69 -23.09
N THR A 388 29.10 -20.42 -22.80
CA THR A 388 28.26 -21.22 -21.88
C THR A 388 28.35 -22.72 -22.21
N ASP A 389 28.69 -23.55 -21.22
CA ASP A 389 28.75 -25.02 -21.32
C ASP A 389 27.96 -25.65 -20.16
N LEU A 390 26.66 -25.80 -20.40
CA LEU A 390 25.74 -26.46 -19.49
C LEU A 390 26.10 -27.95 -19.35
N GLY A 391 26.58 -28.59 -20.41
CA GLY A 391 26.95 -30.01 -20.39
C GLY A 391 28.08 -30.30 -19.40
N HIS A 392 29.15 -29.52 -19.46
CA HIS A 392 30.27 -29.58 -18.51
C HIS A 392 29.79 -29.30 -17.08
N SER A 393 29.02 -28.24 -16.90
CA SER A 393 28.44 -27.84 -15.63
C SER A 393 27.59 -28.97 -15.00
N LEU A 394 26.76 -29.66 -15.79
CA LEU A 394 25.98 -30.82 -15.36
C LEU A 394 26.87 -32.02 -14.99
N ALA A 395 27.97 -32.25 -15.72
CA ALA A 395 28.92 -33.30 -15.39
C ALA A 395 29.63 -33.04 -14.06
N THR A 396 30.07 -31.80 -13.80
CA THR A 396 30.63 -31.37 -12.51
C THR A 396 29.59 -31.53 -11.39
N PHE A 397 28.37 -31.03 -11.59
CA PHE A 397 27.29 -31.16 -10.62
C PHE A 397 26.99 -32.62 -10.25
N THR A 398 26.89 -33.50 -11.26
CA THR A 398 26.56 -34.90 -11.01
C THR A 398 27.68 -35.67 -10.32
N ARG A 399 28.93 -35.27 -10.54
CA ARG A 399 30.11 -35.84 -9.87
C ARG A 399 30.18 -35.40 -8.39
N ASP A 400 30.02 -34.11 -8.13
CA ASP A 400 30.41 -33.52 -6.85
C ASP A 400 29.23 -33.20 -5.92
N HIS A 401 28.01 -33.07 -6.46
CA HIS A 401 26.86 -32.52 -5.74
C HIS A 401 25.57 -33.35 -5.83
N MET A 402 25.60 -34.59 -6.32
CA MET A 402 24.39 -35.45 -6.39
C MET A 402 23.79 -35.84 -5.03
N ASP A 403 24.51 -35.63 -3.92
CA ASP A 403 24.03 -35.82 -2.55
C ASP A 403 23.00 -34.75 -2.13
N SER A 404 22.98 -33.62 -2.84
CA SER A 404 22.03 -32.52 -2.65
C SER A 404 20.57 -32.91 -2.99
N ILE A 405 20.39 -33.90 -3.88
CA ILE A 405 19.11 -34.31 -4.45
C ILE A 405 18.59 -35.59 -3.80
N ASP A 406 17.35 -35.52 -3.30
CA ASP A 406 16.58 -36.66 -2.83
C ASP A 406 15.17 -36.67 -3.45
N HIS A 407 14.39 -37.71 -3.15
CA HIS A 407 13.01 -37.92 -3.63
C HIS A 407 12.01 -36.82 -3.20
N ARG A 408 12.42 -35.84 -2.40
CA ARG A 408 11.64 -34.67 -2.00
C ARG A 408 12.13 -33.39 -2.66
N THR A 409 13.34 -33.38 -3.22
CA THR A 409 13.95 -32.23 -3.89
C THR A 409 13.24 -31.97 -5.22
N THR A 410 12.82 -30.71 -5.42
CA THR A 410 12.40 -30.18 -6.71
C THR A 410 13.59 -29.44 -7.30
N VAL A 411 14.09 -29.90 -8.44
CA VAL A 411 15.18 -29.24 -9.16
C VAL A 411 14.58 -28.24 -10.14
N ILE A 412 15.09 -27.02 -10.13
CA ILE A 412 14.63 -25.93 -10.99
C ILE A 412 15.83 -25.46 -11.81
N PHE A 413 15.78 -25.70 -13.12
CA PHE A 413 16.70 -25.11 -14.08
C PHE A 413 16.20 -23.73 -14.50
N ILE A 414 17.10 -22.76 -14.57
CA ILE A 414 16.83 -21.39 -15.04
C ILE A 414 17.84 -21.11 -16.14
N GLY A 415 17.38 -20.94 -17.38
CA GLY A 415 18.24 -20.70 -18.54
C GLY A 415 17.55 -20.99 -19.87
N ASP A 416 18.15 -20.55 -20.98
CA ASP A 416 17.67 -20.81 -22.35
C ASP A 416 18.10 -22.19 -22.90
N ALA A 417 18.92 -22.94 -22.17
CA ALA A 417 19.49 -24.21 -22.60
C ALA A 417 20.42 -24.08 -23.82
N ARG A 418 21.04 -22.90 -24.03
CA ARG A 418 22.09 -22.72 -25.04
C ARG A 418 23.41 -23.28 -24.55
N ASN A 419 24.00 -24.17 -25.35
CA ASN A 419 25.19 -24.94 -24.96
C ASN A 419 26.36 -24.77 -25.93
N ASN A 420 26.30 -23.81 -26.86
CA ASN A 420 27.35 -23.56 -27.87
C ASN A 420 27.80 -24.81 -28.65
N TYR A 421 26.85 -25.70 -28.95
CA TYR A 421 27.06 -26.99 -29.65
C TYR A 421 27.91 -28.02 -28.88
N ASN A 422 28.16 -27.80 -27.59
CA ASN A 422 28.74 -28.82 -26.72
C ASN A 422 27.74 -29.97 -26.47
N ASP A 423 28.24 -31.08 -25.94
CA ASP A 423 27.38 -32.21 -25.56
C ASP A 423 26.42 -31.77 -24.44
N PRO A 424 25.08 -31.88 -24.62
CA PRO A 424 24.11 -31.50 -23.58
C PRO A 424 24.12 -32.43 -22.35
N ARG A 425 24.85 -33.54 -22.37
CA ARG A 425 24.98 -34.46 -21.24
C ARG A 425 23.63 -34.88 -20.65
N LEU A 426 22.76 -35.37 -21.54
CA LEU A 426 21.42 -35.87 -21.17
C LEU A 426 21.48 -37.03 -20.16
N ASP A 427 22.60 -37.76 -20.12
CA ASP A 427 22.90 -38.77 -19.10
C ASP A 427 22.86 -38.18 -17.68
N CYS A 428 23.44 -36.99 -17.49
CA CYS A 428 23.45 -36.29 -16.21
C CYS A 428 22.04 -35.86 -15.80
N VAL A 429 21.23 -35.34 -16.72
CA VAL A 429 19.85 -34.92 -16.44
C VAL A 429 18.96 -36.12 -16.12
N ASP A 430 19.16 -37.27 -16.79
CA ASP A 430 18.46 -38.52 -16.45
C ASP A 430 18.79 -38.99 -15.03
N MET A 431 20.06 -38.90 -14.61
CA MET A 431 20.47 -39.20 -13.24
C MET A 431 19.78 -38.29 -12.21
N ILE A 432 19.67 -37.00 -12.52
CA ILE A 432 18.94 -36.03 -11.68
C ILE A 432 17.45 -36.41 -11.61
N LYS A 433 16.82 -36.72 -12.75
CA LYS A 433 15.40 -37.08 -12.84
C LYS A 433 15.04 -38.30 -12.01
N ARG A 434 15.91 -39.32 -12.01
CA ARG A 434 15.71 -40.55 -11.23
C ARG A 434 15.75 -40.32 -9.71
N ARG A 435 16.40 -39.26 -9.23
CA ARG A 435 16.52 -38.96 -7.79
C ARG A 435 15.56 -37.89 -7.30
N ALA A 436 15.30 -36.87 -8.11
CA ALA A 436 14.47 -35.74 -7.73
C ALA A 436 12.99 -36.15 -7.61
N LYS A 437 12.21 -35.40 -6.81
CA LYS A 437 10.74 -35.46 -6.85
C LYS A 437 10.23 -35.08 -8.23
N ARG A 438 10.87 -34.08 -8.83
CA ARG A 438 10.51 -33.45 -10.10
C ARG A 438 11.60 -32.51 -10.60
N ILE A 439 11.60 -32.27 -11.89
CA ILE A 439 12.41 -31.26 -12.59
C ILE A 439 11.49 -30.21 -13.20
N MET A 440 11.77 -28.95 -12.91
CA MET A 440 11.13 -27.79 -13.53
C MET A 440 12.17 -27.01 -14.32
N TRP A 441 11.77 -26.46 -15.47
CA TRP A 441 12.63 -25.59 -16.27
C TRP A 441 11.95 -24.24 -16.49
N LEU A 442 12.66 -23.15 -16.22
CA LEU A 442 12.23 -21.79 -16.47
C LEU A 442 13.11 -21.21 -17.56
N THR A 443 12.53 -20.89 -18.71
CA THR A 443 13.26 -20.35 -19.85
C THR A 443 12.61 -19.05 -20.32
N PRO A 444 13.38 -18.00 -20.62
CA PRO A 444 12.86 -16.80 -21.28
C PRO A 444 12.81 -16.96 -22.81
N GLU A 445 13.30 -18.07 -23.37
CA GLU A 445 13.31 -18.32 -24.80
C GLU A 445 11.96 -18.94 -25.24
N ASP A 446 11.34 -18.33 -26.26
CA ASP A 446 10.10 -18.80 -26.85
C ASP A 446 10.24 -20.19 -27.46
N TYR A 447 9.18 -20.99 -27.39
CA TYR A 447 9.14 -22.36 -27.93
C TYR A 447 9.59 -22.47 -29.39
N HIS A 448 9.29 -21.46 -30.22
CA HIS A 448 9.65 -21.45 -31.64
C HIS A 448 11.16 -21.32 -31.89
N LEU A 449 11.92 -20.83 -30.91
CA LEU A 449 13.37 -20.68 -30.98
C LEU A 449 14.10 -21.93 -30.46
N TRP A 450 13.40 -22.86 -29.83
CA TRP A 450 14.02 -24.08 -29.32
C TRP A 450 14.56 -24.94 -30.48
N GLY A 451 15.79 -25.43 -30.33
CA GLY A 451 16.47 -26.15 -31.41
C GLY A 451 16.97 -25.27 -32.55
N THR A 452 16.84 -23.93 -32.45
CA THR A 452 17.50 -22.99 -33.36
C THR A 452 18.87 -22.60 -32.82
N GLY A 453 19.87 -22.51 -33.70
CA GLY A 453 21.25 -22.26 -33.29
C GLY A 453 21.77 -23.37 -32.38
N ASP A 454 22.21 -22.98 -31.19
CA ASP A 454 22.83 -23.83 -30.17
C ASP A 454 21.91 -24.15 -28.98
N SER A 455 20.60 -23.92 -29.12
CA SER A 455 19.58 -24.23 -28.11
C SER A 455 19.26 -25.73 -28.08
N ASP A 456 19.65 -26.41 -27.00
CA ASP A 456 19.40 -27.84 -26.80
C ASP A 456 18.06 -28.13 -26.11
N MET A 457 17.20 -27.13 -25.98
CA MET A 457 15.99 -27.21 -25.16
C MET A 457 15.09 -28.40 -25.52
N HIS A 458 14.92 -28.71 -26.82
CA HIS A 458 14.17 -29.88 -27.29
C HIS A 458 14.69 -31.22 -26.75
N GLN A 459 15.99 -31.33 -26.50
CA GLN A 459 16.62 -32.52 -25.96
C GLN A 459 16.36 -32.67 -24.46
N TYR A 460 16.23 -31.55 -23.73
CA TYR A 460 15.94 -31.54 -22.29
C TYR A 460 14.45 -31.73 -21.96
N VAL A 461 13.52 -31.38 -22.86
CA VAL A 461 12.06 -31.48 -22.64
C VAL A 461 11.62 -32.84 -22.06
N PRO A 462 12.05 -34.01 -22.58
CA PRO A 462 11.60 -35.31 -22.07
C PRO A 462 11.99 -35.56 -20.61
N TYR A 463 12.97 -34.84 -20.09
CA TYR A 463 13.43 -34.97 -18.70
C TYR A 463 12.70 -34.05 -17.73
N CYS A 464 12.05 -32.99 -18.24
CA CYS A 464 11.34 -32.00 -17.43
C CYS A 464 9.90 -32.43 -17.17
N ASP A 465 9.43 -32.28 -15.93
CA ASP A 465 8.01 -32.49 -15.58
C ASP A 465 7.17 -31.27 -15.97
N ILE A 466 7.75 -30.07 -15.82
CA ILE A 466 7.08 -28.79 -16.09
C ILE A 466 8.09 -27.83 -16.70
N ILE A 467 7.68 -27.13 -17.75
CA ILE A 467 8.45 -26.04 -18.35
C ILE A 467 7.59 -24.77 -18.29
N HIS A 468 8.17 -23.67 -17.85
CA HIS A 468 7.54 -22.35 -17.84
C HIS A 468 8.33 -21.38 -18.70
N HIS A 469 7.61 -20.72 -19.60
CA HIS A 469 8.11 -19.55 -20.29
C HIS A 469 8.03 -18.33 -19.36
N VAL A 470 9.18 -17.73 -19.06
CA VAL A 470 9.31 -16.64 -18.08
C VAL A 470 10.16 -15.51 -18.66
N THR A 471 9.48 -14.47 -19.14
CA THR A 471 10.09 -13.26 -19.70
C THR A 471 9.85 -12.02 -18.86
N ASN A 472 8.86 -12.04 -17.96
CA ASN A 472 8.45 -10.89 -17.15
C ASN A 472 8.04 -11.28 -15.72
N MET A 473 7.77 -10.27 -14.89
CA MET A 473 7.49 -10.47 -13.45
C MET A 473 6.16 -11.19 -13.20
N THR A 474 5.15 -10.97 -14.03
CA THR A 474 3.85 -11.64 -13.93
C THR A 474 3.98 -13.15 -14.14
N GLN A 475 4.68 -13.56 -15.20
CA GLN A 475 4.93 -14.97 -15.52
C GLN A 475 5.78 -15.64 -14.43
N LEU A 476 6.81 -14.94 -13.97
CA LEU A 476 7.67 -15.38 -12.87
C LEU A 476 6.84 -15.65 -11.60
N THR A 477 6.01 -14.70 -11.19
CA THR A 477 5.14 -14.81 -10.01
C THR A 477 4.20 -16.01 -10.11
N ALA A 478 3.63 -16.24 -11.30
CA ALA A 478 2.75 -17.39 -11.56
C ALA A 478 3.49 -18.74 -11.48
N ALA A 479 4.72 -18.81 -12.00
CA ALA A 479 5.56 -20.01 -11.91
C ALA A 479 5.90 -20.35 -10.45
N VAL A 480 6.30 -19.35 -9.66
CA VAL A 480 6.63 -19.52 -8.24
C VAL A 480 5.40 -19.89 -7.41
N ASP A 481 4.22 -19.33 -7.69
CA ASP A 481 2.98 -19.72 -7.00
C ASP A 481 2.64 -21.20 -7.24
N ARG A 482 2.82 -21.72 -8.46
CA ARG A 482 2.61 -23.14 -8.77
C ARG A 482 3.61 -24.04 -8.03
N LEU A 483 4.84 -23.58 -7.86
CA LEU A 483 5.87 -24.24 -7.05
C LEU A 483 5.43 -24.45 -5.60
N LEU A 484 4.72 -23.49 -5.02
CA LEU A 484 4.21 -23.54 -3.64
C LEU A 484 2.94 -24.38 -3.47
N ILE A 485 2.27 -24.78 -4.56
CA ILE A 485 1.00 -25.55 -4.54
C ILE A 485 1.23 -27.07 -4.37
N SER A 486 2.45 -27.57 -4.54
CA SER A 486 2.68 -28.92 -5.09
C SER A 486 3.63 -29.85 -4.33
#